data_AF-A0A925FMR9-F1
#
_entry.id   AF-A0A925FMR9-F1
#
_cell.length_a   1.000
_cell.length_b   1.000
_cell.length_c   1.000
_cell.angle_alpha   90.00
_cell.angle_beta   90.00
_cell.angle_gamma   90.00
#
_symmetry.space_group_name_H-M   'P 1'
#
loop_
_entity.id
_entity.type
_entity.pdbx_description
1 polymer ?
#
loop_
_entity_poly.entity_id
_entity_poly.type
_entity_poly.pdbx_seq_one_letter_code
_entity_poly.pdbx_strand_id
1 'polypeptide(L)'
;MKRIFSFALIIFVLGALTSYAQAKLIEPAPTPAKVIMTNSMPPIKPPSTPFPAPSQTPIIVGGPNNSVRTTRVVETPDGTAASVDTIPVNRTMSFGQMKGRIAEAKRQMMGRPIAIVATEGVVKGESVRVAFFDWKMNQIDYAVMSKEDFLAKDGERRTFSQSGKPLTVRTIRANGVNTPISLIGDDGDVKLPLLVQYPVVREGKYIETAYYMSTHPGLVTPEVVNAGKYYVRNVIEIARGKLREKGIFIQPKVADIAERLAAVEHVDHQRFRTEYHPNIYNDVYTLFALNEGQTYRYSVSSAGAGGMVQMIPSTYRMVRSQYPNVPLMPDFVEGMRNHVNASQAMLLYMQSTWNDLISRPAVSNALLTNIATQEQLMAAGYNSNPARLSGYINRGGGNWTNLIPRETKIYLQIYDSIERFVPMTPRTK
;
A
#
# COMPACT_ATOMS: atom_id res chain seq x y z
N MET A 1 54.91 14.36 -51.45
CA MET A 1 55.06 15.83 -51.27
C MET A 1 54.85 16.12 -49.77
N LYS A 2 55.94 16.18 -48.97
CA LYS A 2 56.46 17.35 -48.21
C LYS A 2 55.36 18.13 -47.43
N ARG A 3 55.16 17.89 -46.12
CA ARG A 3 55.72 18.57 -44.91
C ARG A 3 55.75 20.12 -44.99
N ILE A 4 55.27 20.82 -43.94
CA ILE A 4 56.02 21.76 -43.04
C ILE A 4 55.11 22.82 -42.33
N PHE A 5 55.20 22.78 -40.99
CA PHE A 5 55.28 23.82 -39.94
C PHE A 5 54.32 25.02 -39.73
N SER A 6 53.91 25.08 -38.45
CA SER A 6 53.64 26.16 -37.49
C SER A 6 54.37 27.50 -37.65
N PHE A 7 53.71 28.60 -37.22
CA PHE A 7 54.25 29.88 -36.72
C PHE A 7 53.05 30.74 -36.24
N ALA A 8 53.08 31.68 -35.31
CA ALA A 8 53.71 31.86 -34.00
C ALA A 8 52.95 33.04 -33.33
N LEU A 9 52.99 33.07 -32.00
CA LEU A 9 52.56 34.11 -31.06
C LEU A 9 53.42 35.39 -31.17
N ILE A 10 52.87 36.58 -30.82
CA ILE A 10 53.49 37.80 -30.20
C ILE A 10 52.42 38.94 -30.30
N ILE A 11 51.73 39.41 -29.25
CA ILE A 11 52.05 40.30 -28.10
C ILE A 11 52.43 41.76 -28.49
N PHE A 12 51.85 42.70 -27.71
CA PHE A 12 52.10 44.15 -27.51
C PHE A 12 51.14 45.12 -28.24
N VAL A 13 50.58 46.22 -27.67
CA VAL A 13 50.38 46.76 -26.31
C VAL A 13 49.81 48.20 -26.46
N LEU A 14 49.10 48.68 -25.42
CA LEU A 14 48.83 50.08 -25.02
C LEU A 14 47.84 50.97 -25.81
N GLY A 15 47.01 51.69 -25.04
CA GLY A 15 46.33 52.91 -25.48
C GLY A 15 45.14 53.31 -24.60
N ALA A 16 45.42 54.04 -23.50
CA ALA A 16 44.46 54.52 -22.50
C ALA A 16 43.64 55.75 -22.97
N LEU A 17 42.51 56.03 -22.27
CA LEU A 17 41.97 57.34 -21.81
C LEU A 17 40.47 57.16 -21.43
N THR A 18 40.14 56.97 -20.14
CA THR A 18 39.64 57.95 -19.14
C THR A 18 38.25 58.55 -19.38
N SER A 19 37.31 58.23 -18.48
CA SER A 19 36.32 59.17 -17.94
C SER A 19 35.86 58.71 -16.55
N TYR A 20 35.88 59.66 -15.61
CA TYR A 20 35.63 59.53 -14.17
C TYR A 20 34.16 59.75 -13.77
N ALA A 21 33.85 59.32 -12.53
CA ALA A 21 32.74 59.69 -11.63
C ALA A 21 31.45 58.86 -11.82
N GLN A 22 30.89 58.17 -10.82
CA GLN A 22 30.60 58.57 -9.43
C GLN A 22 30.47 57.32 -8.52
N ALA A 23 31.02 57.41 -7.31
CA ALA A 23 30.95 56.37 -6.29
C ALA A 23 29.61 56.41 -5.54
N LYS A 24 28.93 55.25 -5.46
CA LYS A 24 27.97 54.95 -4.40
C LYS A 24 28.60 53.90 -3.50
N LEU A 25 28.75 54.23 -2.22
CA LEU A 25 29.15 53.32 -1.15
C LEU A 25 28.18 52.14 -1.07
N ILE A 26 28.70 50.93 -1.25
CA ILE A 26 28.01 49.68 -0.91
C ILE A 26 28.63 49.20 0.39
N GLU A 27 27.80 49.04 1.42
CA GLU A 27 28.19 48.43 2.70
C GLU A 27 28.70 47.00 2.49
N PRO A 28 29.75 46.57 3.23
CA PRO A 28 30.25 45.20 3.15
C PRO A 28 29.21 44.22 3.73
N ALA A 29 28.88 43.20 2.95
CA ALA A 29 28.07 42.08 3.39
C ALA A 29 28.75 41.34 4.57
N PRO A 30 27.98 40.87 5.57
CA PRO A 30 28.54 40.19 6.74
C PRO A 30 29.16 38.84 6.36
N THR A 31 30.42 38.65 6.75
CA THR A 31 31.17 37.39 6.67
C THR A 31 30.43 36.27 7.42
N PRO A 32 30.25 35.07 6.83
CA PRO A 32 29.68 33.94 7.53
C PRO A 32 30.63 33.45 8.64
N ALA A 33 30.07 33.25 9.84
CA ALA A 33 30.79 32.77 11.01
C ALA A 33 31.38 31.37 10.77
N LYS A 34 32.70 31.25 10.98
CA LYS A 34 33.45 30.00 10.98
C LYS A 34 33.17 29.25 12.28
N VAL A 35 32.28 28.26 12.25
CA VAL A 35 32.03 27.35 13.38
C VAL A 35 33.15 26.31 13.44
N ILE A 36 34.00 26.43 14.46
CA ILE A 36 35.02 25.43 14.82
C ILE A 36 34.34 24.42 15.76
N MET A 37 34.09 23.19 15.30
CA MET A 37 33.65 22.09 16.18
C MET A 37 34.88 21.40 16.78
N THR A 38 35.13 21.63 18.07
CA THR A 38 36.04 20.80 18.86
C THR A 38 35.33 19.54 19.32
N ASN A 39 35.80 18.39 18.83
CA ASN A 39 35.42 17.05 19.28
C ASN A 39 35.80 16.83 20.75
N SER A 40 34.82 16.66 21.64
CA SER A 40 34.96 16.03 22.96
C SER A 40 33.57 15.68 23.50
N MET A 41 33.05 14.49 23.20
CA MET A 41 31.90 13.94 23.92
C MET A 41 32.29 12.64 24.65
N PRO A 42 31.90 12.48 25.93
CA PRO A 42 32.13 11.26 26.70
C PRO A 42 31.32 10.07 26.16
N PRO A 43 31.72 8.82 26.44
CA PRO A 43 31.11 7.63 25.85
C PRO A 43 29.63 7.51 26.24
N ILE A 44 28.77 7.45 25.23
CA ILE A 44 27.32 7.25 25.37
C ILE A 44 27.06 5.83 25.85
N LYS A 45 26.45 5.71 27.03
CA LYS A 45 25.89 4.46 27.57
C LYS A 45 24.77 3.99 26.63
N PRO A 46 24.69 2.71 26.23
CA PRO A 46 23.67 2.26 25.28
C PRO A 46 22.28 2.50 25.84
N PRO A 47 21.37 3.14 25.08
CA PRO A 47 20.01 3.41 25.54
C PRO A 47 19.24 2.10 25.68
N SER A 48 18.71 1.85 26.88
CA SER A 48 17.64 0.88 27.09
C SER A 48 16.42 1.33 26.29
N THR A 49 16.22 0.77 25.11
CA THR A 49 15.02 1.01 24.31
C THR A 49 13.79 0.55 25.07
N PRO A 50 12.81 1.44 25.34
CA PRO A 50 11.48 1.03 25.78
C PRO A 50 10.84 0.16 24.70
N PHE A 51 10.07 -0.84 25.11
CA PHE A 51 9.30 -1.69 24.21
C PHE A 51 8.38 -0.84 23.32
N PRO A 52 8.34 -1.08 21.98
CA PRO A 52 7.22 -0.61 21.19
C PRO A 52 5.96 -1.32 21.68
N ALA A 53 4.96 -0.54 22.08
CA ALA A 53 3.60 -1.05 22.27
C ALA A 53 3.07 -1.63 20.95
N PRO A 54 2.25 -2.69 20.98
CA PRO A 54 1.71 -3.32 19.77
C PRO A 54 0.99 -2.28 18.90
N SER A 55 1.38 -2.23 17.63
CA SER A 55 0.81 -1.37 16.60
C SER A 55 -0.63 -1.83 16.34
N GLN A 56 -1.62 -1.04 16.73
CA GLN A 56 -2.96 -1.23 16.21
C GLN A 56 -2.94 -0.82 14.73
N THR A 57 -3.37 -1.72 13.85
CA THR A 57 -3.84 -1.35 12.51
C THR A 57 -4.90 -0.23 12.66
N PRO A 58 -5.04 0.67 11.67
CA PRO A 58 -5.83 1.89 11.82
C PRO A 58 -7.21 1.62 12.42
N ILE A 59 -7.42 2.20 13.60
CA ILE A 59 -8.65 2.12 14.38
C ILE A 59 -9.72 2.93 13.65
N ILE A 60 -10.81 2.27 13.27
CA ILE A 60 -12.08 2.94 12.95
C ILE A 60 -12.64 3.48 14.27
N VAL A 61 -12.83 4.80 14.35
CA VAL A 61 -13.35 5.51 15.54
C VAL A 61 -14.81 5.10 15.83
N GLY A 62 -15.11 4.66 17.06
CA GLY A 62 -16.46 4.49 17.65
C GLY A 62 -16.73 3.12 18.33
N GLY A 63 -16.74 3.05 19.68
CA GLY A 63 -16.90 1.84 20.54
C GLY A 63 -18.35 1.49 20.95
N PRO A 64 -18.69 0.92 22.14
CA PRO A 64 -17.92 0.22 23.18
C PRO A 64 -18.36 -1.26 23.44
N ASN A 65 -17.70 -1.90 24.41
CA ASN A 65 -17.77 -3.32 24.83
C ASN A 65 -19.14 -3.87 25.23
N ASN A 66 -19.39 -5.16 24.94
CA ASN A 66 -19.89 -6.11 25.93
C ASN A 66 -19.55 -7.57 25.57
N SER A 67 -19.16 -8.31 26.60
CA SER A 67 -18.63 -9.67 26.54
C SER A 67 -19.65 -10.69 27.04
N VAL A 68 -19.89 -11.77 26.28
CA VAL A 68 -20.36 -13.07 26.81
C VAL A 68 -19.72 -14.20 26.00
N ARG A 69 -19.31 -15.24 26.72
CA ARG A 69 -18.53 -16.41 26.30
C ARG A 69 -19.47 -17.61 26.25
N THR A 70 -19.59 -18.34 25.13
CA THR A 70 -20.10 -19.72 25.13
C THR A 70 -19.59 -20.52 23.92
N THR A 71 -19.72 -21.83 24.05
CA THR A 71 -18.87 -22.94 23.61
C THR A 71 -19.05 -23.36 22.14
N ARG A 72 -18.00 -24.01 21.63
CA ARG A 72 -17.80 -24.51 20.27
C ARG A 72 -18.49 -25.86 20.05
N VAL A 73 -19.26 -26.00 18.97
CA VAL A 73 -19.49 -27.28 18.27
C VAL A 73 -19.20 -27.03 16.79
N VAL A 74 -18.41 -27.92 16.21
CA VAL A 74 -17.98 -27.89 14.81
C VAL A 74 -19.07 -28.56 13.98
N GLU A 75 -19.84 -27.77 13.26
CA GLU A 75 -20.68 -28.23 12.15
C GLU A 75 -20.40 -27.32 10.96
N THR A 76 -20.09 -27.94 9.82
CA THR A 76 -19.99 -27.32 8.50
C THR A 76 -21.32 -26.63 8.18
N PRO A 77 -21.39 -25.29 8.09
CA PRO A 77 -22.60 -24.64 7.65
C PRO A 77 -22.58 -24.60 6.12
N ASP A 78 -23.55 -25.26 5.50
CA ASP A 78 -24.09 -24.81 4.21
C ASP A 78 -24.43 -23.32 4.36
N GLY A 79 -23.57 -22.49 3.79
CA GLY A 79 -23.58 -21.04 3.95
C GLY A 79 -24.82 -20.45 3.31
N THR A 80 -25.90 -20.34 4.08
CA THR A 80 -26.97 -19.39 3.79
C THR A 80 -26.40 -18.00 4.11
N ALA A 81 -25.64 -17.46 3.16
CA ALA A 81 -25.17 -16.09 3.22
C ALA A 81 -26.41 -15.18 3.25
N ALA A 82 -26.47 -14.28 4.22
CA ALA A 82 -27.36 -13.13 4.14
C ALA A 82 -27.20 -12.51 2.75
N SER A 83 -28.31 -12.33 2.04
CA SER A 83 -28.37 -11.82 0.67
C SER A 83 -27.66 -10.47 0.58
N VAL A 84 -26.38 -10.51 0.23
CA VAL A 84 -25.74 -9.41 -0.48
C VAL A 84 -26.47 -9.37 -1.81
N ASP A 85 -27.08 -8.24 -2.14
CA ASP A 85 -27.76 -8.01 -3.41
C ASP A 85 -26.76 -8.30 -4.54
N THR A 86 -26.80 -9.55 -4.99
CA THR A 86 -25.84 -10.10 -5.92
C THR A 86 -26.29 -9.59 -7.27
N ILE A 87 -25.40 -8.91 -7.99
CA ILE A 87 -25.66 -8.57 -9.37
C ILE A 87 -26.01 -9.89 -10.09
N PRO A 88 -27.17 -9.97 -10.76
CA PRO A 88 -27.61 -11.21 -11.41
C PRO A 88 -26.48 -11.77 -12.28
N VAL A 89 -26.26 -13.09 -12.23
CA VAL A 89 -25.16 -13.78 -12.94
C VAL A 89 -25.09 -13.40 -14.43
N ASN A 90 -26.23 -13.04 -15.03
CA ASN A 90 -26.35 -12.61 -16.43
C ASN A 90 -25.86 -11.16 -16.71
N ARG A 91 -25.40 -10.41 -15.71
CA ARG A 91 -24.93 -9.02 -15.84
C ARG A 91 -23.51 -8.86 -15.31
N THR A 92 -22.57 -9.55 -15.95
CA THR A 92 -21.13 -9.40 -15.69
C THR A 92 -20.44 -8.79 -16.89
N MET A 93 -19.42 -7.96 -16.65
CA MET A 93 -18.51 -7.46 -17.70
C MET A 93 -17.23 -8.29 -17.70
N SER A 94 -16.61 -8.45 -18.87
CA SER A 94 -15.21 -8.90 -18.92
C SER A 94 -14.28 -7.88 -18.26
N PHE A 95 -13.09 -8.29 -17.86
CA PHE A 95 -12.09 -7.39 -17.28
C PHE A 95 -11.74 -6.22 -18.22
N GLY A 96 -11.60 -6.48 -19.52
CA GLY A 96 -11.35 -5.44 -20.52
C GLY A 96 -12.48 -4.40 -20.60
N GLN A 97 -13.74 -4.86 -20.59
CA GLN A 97 -14.90 -3.97 -20.56
C GLN A 97 -14.95 -3.15 -19.26
N MET A 98 -14.69 -3.77 -18.09
CA MET A 98 -14.62 -3.06 -16.81
C MET A 98 -13.55 -1.97 -16.83
N LYS A 99 -12.32 -2.28 -17.25
CA LYS A 99 -11.23 -1.30 -17.36
C LYS A 99 -11.61 -0.16 -18.31
N GLY A 100 -12.25 -0.47 -19.44
CA GLY A 100 -12.76 0.52 -20.39
C GLY A 100 -13.77 1.48 -19.75
N ARG A 101 -14.78 0.95 -19.05
CA ARG A 101 -15.80 1.75 -18.36
C ARG A 101 -15.23 2.55 -17.18
N ILE A 102 -14.30 1.99 -16.42
CA ILE A 102 -13.61 2.71 -15.34
C ILE A 102 -12.78 3.87 -15.91
N ALA A 103 -12.06 3.65 -17.01
CA ALA A 103 -11.29 4.70 -17.68
C ALA A 103 -12.21 5.81 -18.23
N GLU A 104 -13.35 5.44 -18.81
CA GLU A 104 -14.39 6.38 -19.24
C GLU A 104 -14.94 7.20 -18.07
N ALA A 105 -15.35 6.55 -16.98
CA ALA A 105 -15.82 7.20 -15.75
C ALA A 105 -14.78 8.20 -15.21
N LYS A 106 -13.51 7.78 -15.14
CA LYS A 106 -12.42 8.61 -14.65
C LYS A 106 -12.25 9.87 -15.49
N ARG A 107 -12.23 9.74 -16.83
CA ARG A 107 -12.14 10.89 -17.75
C ARG A 107 -13.30 11.87 -17.54
N GLN A 108 -14.53 11.36 -17.46
CA GLN A 108 -15.72 12.19 -17.26
C GLN A 108 -15.73 12.90 -15.90
N MET A 109 -15.31 12.23 -14.82
CA MET A 109 -15.21 12.85 -13.49
C MET A 109 -14.10 13.91 -13.41
N MET A 110 -12.95 13.68 -14.06
CA MET A 110 -11.86 14.66 -14.12
C MET A 110 -12.24 15.91 -14.94
N GLY A 111 -13.07 15.76 -15.98
CA GLY A 111 -13.58 16.89 -16.75
C GLY A 111 -14.67 17.70 -16.05
N ARG A 112 -15.28 17.17 -14.98
CA ARG A 112 -16.33 17.82 -14.18
C ARG A 112 -16.08 17.58 -12.68
N PRO A 113 -15.03 18.20 -12.11
CA PRO A 113 -14.73 18.05 -10.70
C PRO A 113 -15.87 18.61 -9.84
N ILE A 114 -16.17 17.94 -8.72
CA ILE A 114 -17.08 18.49 -7.72
C ILE A 114 -16.43 19.74 -7.14
N ALA A 115 -17.16 20.85 -7.08
CA ALA A 115 -16.70 22.05 -6.40
C ALA A 115 -16.57 21.75 -4.90
N ILE A 116 -15.33 21.56 -4.43
CA ILE A 116 -15.03 21.48 -3.00
C ILE A 116 -14.91 22.93 -2.54
N VAL A 117 -15.92 23.45 -1.83
CA VAL A 117 -15.89 24.82 -1.32
C VAL A 117 -14.84 24.90 -0.22
N ALA A 118 -13.64 25.36 -0.58
CA ALA A 118 -12.57 25.71 0.33
C ALA A 118 -12.54 27.23 0.51
N THR A 119 -13.47 27.79 1.28
CA THR A 119 -13.32 29.14 1.81
C THR A 119 -12.53 29.05 3.12
N GLU A 120 -11.37 29.71 3.16
CA GLU A 120 -10.61 29.97 4.40
C GLU A 120 -10.18 28.74 5.22
N GLY A 121 -9.75 27.67 4.53
CA GLY A 121 -9.09 26.53 5.19
C GLY A 121 -10.00 25.55 5.93
N VAL A 122 -11.33 25.75 5.87
CA VAL A 122 -12.33 24.79 6.39
C VAL A 122 -13.19 24.30 5.21
N VAL A 123 -13.11 23.01 4.89
CA VAL A 123 -13.93 22.40 3.85
C VAL A 123 -15.37 22.27 4.36
N LYS A 124 -16.29 23.12 3.89
CA LYS A 124 -17.73 22.95 4.12
C LYS A 124 -18.31 22.03 3.05
N GLY A 125 -18.73 20.83 3.46
CA GLY A 125 -19.39 19.85 2.60
C GLY A 125 -18.42 18.93 1.85
N GLU A 126 -17.95 17.87 2.50
CA GLU A 126 -17.17 16.82 1.85
C GLU A 126 -18.13 15.90 1.07
N SER A 127 -18.20 16.07 -0.25
CA SER A 127 -19.04 15.22 -1.12
C SER A 127 -18.21 14.11 -1.75
N VAL A 128 -18.79 12.92 -1.82
CA VAL A 128 -18.26 11.77 -2.56
C VAL A 128 -19.14 11.57 -3.79
N ARG A 129 -18.51 11.27 -4.94
CA ARG A 129 -19.21 10.88 -6.15
C ARG A 129 -18.79 9.49 -6.57
N VAL A 130 -19.78 8.63 -6.82
CA VAL A 130 -19.55 7.27 -7.26
C VAL A 130 -20.09 7.13 -8.68
N ALA A 131 -19.21 6.85 -9.63
CA ALA A 131 -19.61 6.45 -10.97
C ALA A 131 -20.17 5.04 -10.91
N PHE A 132 -21.29 4.81 -11.57
CA PHE A 132 -21.87 3.49 -11.72
C PHE A 132 -22.35 3.26 -13.15
N PHE A 133 -22.37 2.01 -13.56
CA PHE A 133 -22.91 1.59 -14.84
C PHE A 133 -24.39 1.22 -14.70
N ASP A 134 -25.24 1.89 -15.47
CA ASP A 134 -26.67 1.59 -15.58
C ASP A 134 -26.89 0.61 -16.74
N TRP A 135 -27.15 -0.66 -16.40
CA TRP A 135 -27.32 -1.74 -17.38
C TRP A 135 -28.47 -1.48 -18.36
N LYS A 136 -29.57 -0.86 -17.90
CA LYS A 136 -30.75 -0.60 -18.74
C LYS A 136 -30.45 0.45 -19.80
N MET A 137 -29.68 1.47 -19.44
CA MET A 137 -29.34 2.58 -20.34
C MET A 137 -27.99 2.41 -21.04
N ASN A 138 -27.23 1.36 -20.69
CA ASN A 138 -25.89 1.09 -21.22
C ASN A 138 -24.94 2.30 -21.13
N GLN A 139 -25.04 3.06 -20.03
CA GLN A 139 -24.29 4.29 -19.82
C GLN A 139 -23.79 4.43 -18.38
N ILE A 140 -22.84 5.35 -18.19
CA ILE A 140 -22.33 5.72 -16.87
C ILE A 140 -23.17 6.87 -16.32
N ASP A 141 -23.61 6.74 -15.08
CA ASP A 141 -24.23 7.80 -14.30
C ASP A 141 -23.55 7.87 -12.92
N TYR A 142 -23.95 8.81 -12.07
CA TYR A 142 -23.18 9.21 -10.90
C TYR A 142 -24.08 9.41 -9.70
N ALA A 143 -23.82 8.69 -8.61
CA ALA A 143 -24.40 9.00 -7.32
C ALA A 143 -23.54 10.05 -6.62
N VAL A 144 -24.14 11.12 -6.10
CA VAL A 144 -23.45 12.12 -5.28
C VAL A 144 -24.04 12.07 -3.88
N MET A 145 -23.20 12.00 -2.86
CA MET A 145 -23.64 11.93 -1.46
C MET A 145 -22.61 12.60 -0.55
N SER A 146 -22.99 12.89 0.68
CA SER A 146 -22.02 13.34 1.67
C SER A 146 -21.04 12.21 1.99
N LYS A 147 -19.82 12.56 2.38
CA LYS A 147 -18.81 11.60 2.83
C LYS A 147 -19.26 10.86 4.09
N GLU A 148 -20.03 11.52 4.95
CA GLU A 148 -20.64 10.91 6.13
C GLU A 148 -21.60 9.78 5.71
N ASP A 149 -22.51 10.05 4.77
CA ASP A 149 -23.43 9.04 4.25
C ASP A 149 -22.70 7.89 3.57
N PHE A 150 -21.65 8.20 2.80
CA PHE A 150 -20.82 7.19 2.14
C PHE A 150 -20.10 6.26 3.13
N LEU A 151 -19.77 6.74 4.33
CA LEU A 151 -19.06 5.99 5.35
C LEU A 151 -19.98 5.43 6.45
N ALA A 152 -21.28 5.74 6.42
CA ALA A 152 -22.23 5.23 7.38
C ALA A 152 -22.36 3.70 7.25
N LYS A 153 -22.11 2.97 8.33
CA LYS A 153 -22.11 1.49 8.32
C LYS A 153 -23.50 0.88 8.28
N ASP A 154 -24.51 1.60 8.77
CA ASP A 154 -25.84 1.06 9.04
C ASP A 154 -26.94 1.85 8.32
N GLY A 155 -27.78 1.09 7.63
CA GLY A 155 -29.00 1.56 7.00
C GLY A 155 -28.86 1.83 5.50
N GLU A 156 -29.99 1.65 4.81
CA GLU A 156 -30.16 2.12 3.45
C GLU A 156 -30.29 3.64 3.46
N ARG A 157 -29.66 4.30 2.48
CA ARG A 157 -29.73 5.74 2.29
C ARG A 157 -30.28 6.04 0.91
N ARG A 158 -31.23 6.97 0.84
CA ARG A 158 -31.72 7.46 -0.44
C ARG A 158 -30.83 8.60 -0.91
N THR A 159 -30.40 8.53 -2.16
CA THR A 159 -29.74 9.61 -2.87
C THR A 159 -30.34 9.73 -4.27
N PHE A 160 -29.85 10.67 -5.05
CA PHE A 160 -30.19 10.82 -6.45
C PHE A 160 -28.93 10.67 -7.31
N SER A 161 -29.12 10.09 -8.50
CA SER A 161 -28.11 10.17 -9.53
C SER A 161 -28.01 11.59 -10.10
N GLN A 162 -26.94 11.90 -10.82
CA GLN A 162 -26.81 13.17 -11.52
C GLN A 162 -27.85 13.37 -12.62
N SER A 163 -28.42 12.29 -13.16
CA SER A 163 -29.58 12.37 -14.05
C SER A 163 -30.93 12.54 -13.32
N GLY A 164 -30.91 12.69 -11.99
CA GLY A 164 -32.10 12.92 -11.16
C GLY A 164 -32.85 11.65 -10.77
N LYS A 165 -32.31 10.47 -11.03
CA LYS A 165 -32.97 9.21 -10.68
C LYS A 165 -32.78 8.88 -9.20
N PRO A 166 -33.83 8.47 -8.48
CA PRO A 166 -33.69 7.98 -7.12
C PRO A 166 -32.81 6.71 -7.07
N LEU A 167 -31.94 6.65 -6.08
CA LEU A 167 -31.07 5.50 -5.80
C LEU A 167 -31.10 5.18 -4.30
N THR A 168 -31.09 3.91 -3.98
CA THR A 168 -30.79 3.40 -2.65
C THR A 168 -29.33 2.98 -2.59
N VAL A 169 -28.59 3.54 -1.65
CA VAL A 169 -27.19 3.24 -1.36
C VAL A 169 -27.11 2.41 -0.09
N ARG A 170 -26.33 1.33 -0.14
CA ARG A 170 -25.98 0.54 1.03
C ARG A 170 -24.46 0.42 1.11
N THR A 171 -23.89 0.93 2.18
CA THR A 171 -22.48 0.75 2.48
C THR A 171 -22.25 -0.66 3.00
N ILE A 172 -21.36 -1.42 2.37
CA ILE A 172 -21.05 -2.80 2.78
C ILE A 172 -20.04 -2.77 3.93
N ARG A 173 -19.02 -1.91 3.81
CA ARG A 173 -18.00 -1.70 4.84
C ARG A 173 -17.33 -0.35 4.66
N ALA A 174 -17.42 0.51 5.67
CA ALA A 174 -16.73 1.80 5.68
C ALA A 174 -15.19 1.61 5.72
N ASN A 175 -14.48 2.14 4.72
CA ASN A 175 -13.03 2.04 4.59
C ASN A 175 -12.44 3.18 3.71
N GLY A 176 -12.84 4.42 3.99
CA GLY A 176 -12.33 5.60 3.28
C GLY A 176 -12.54 5.51 1.76
N VAL A 177 -11.47 5.73 0.99
CA VAL A 177 -11.49 5.64 -0.48
C VAL A 177 -11.85 4.24 -1.00
N ASN A 178 -11.65 3.20 -0.18
CA ASN A 178 -11.87 1.79 -0.50
C ASN A 178 -13.18 1.26 0.14
N THR A 179 -14.18 2.12 0.28
CA THR A 179 -15.49 1.74 0.82
C THR A 179 -16.31 1.05 -0.28
N PRO A 180 -16.57 -0.26 -0.21
CA PRO A 180 -17.52 -0.91 -1.10
C PRO A 180 -18.96 -0.55 -0.72
N ILE A 181 -19.76 -0.30 -1.75
CA ILE A 181 -21.20 0.00 -1.65
C ILE A 181 -21.97 -0.84 -2.67
N SER A 182 -23.26 -1.04 -2.41
CA SER A 182 -24.29 -1.45 -3.37
C SER A 182 -25.15 -0.25 -3.75
N LEU A 183 -25.59 -0.21 -5.01
CA LEU A 183 -26.49 0.82 -5.55
C LEU A 183 -27.69 0.14 -6.21
N ILE A 184 -28.89 0.53 -5.81
CA ILE A 184 -30.15 -0.04 -6.29
C ILE A 184 -31.05 1.09 -6.78
N GLY A 185 -31.64 0.96 -7.97
CA GLY A 185 -32.65 1.89 -8.48
C GLY A 185 -33.98 1.79 -7.72
N ASP A 186 -34.87 2.75 -7.93
CA ASP A 186 -36.26 2.69 -7.44
C ASP A 186 -37.05 1.50 -7.98
N ASP A 187 -36.72 1.10 -9.20
CA ASP A 187 -37.22 -0.09 -9.89
C ASP A 187 -36.63 -1.42 -9.37
N GLY A 188 -35.81 -1.37 -8.31
CA GLY A 188 -35.10 -2.52 -7.76
C GLY A 188 -33.89 -2.96 -8.59
N ASP A 189 -33.52 -2.22 -9.63
CA ASP A 189 -32.44 -2.60 -10.54
C ASP A 189 -31.07 -2.31 -9.91
N VAL A 190 -30.29 -3.37 -9.67
CA VAL A 190 -28.93 -3.26 -9.14
C VAL A 190 -28.01 -2.61 -10.18
N LYS A 191 -27.35 -1.52 -9.78
CA LYS A 191 -26.36 -0.80 -10.58
C LYS A 191 -24.96 -1.31 -10.22
N LEU A 192 -24.02 -1.24 -11.17
CA LEU A 192 -22.63 -1.64 -10.92
C LEU A 192 -21.79 -0.40 -10.58
N PRO A 193 -21.38 -0.19 -9.32
CA PRO A 193 -20.46 0.89 -9.00
C PRO A 193 -19.07 0.59 -9.59
N LEU A 194 -18.42 1.61 -10.16
CA LEU A 194 -17.17 1.49 -10.90
C LEU A 194 -16.01 2.21 -10.24
N LEU A 195 -16.20 3.48 -9.86
CA LEU A 195 -15.13 4.39 -9.46
C LEU A 195 -15.64 5.38 -8.41
N VAL A 196 -14.85 5.58 -7.37
CA VAL A 196 -15.11 6.55 -6.31
C VAL A 196 -14.22 7.78 -6.52
N GLN A 197 -14.82 8.95 -6.63
CA GLN A 197 -14.18 10.25 -6.48
C GLN A 197 -14.32 10.70 -5.03
N TYR A 198 -13.21 10.77 -4.31
CA TYR A 198 -13.19 10.95 -2.86
C TYR A 198 -12.25 12.08 -2.43
N PRO A 199 -12.72 13.08 -1.65
CA PRO A 199 -11.86 14.13 -1.11
C PRO A 199 -11.03 13.59 0.06
N VAL A 200 -9.71 13.54 -0.13
CA VAL A 200 -8.76 13.16 0.92
C VAL A 200 -8.46 14.40 1.75
N VAL A 201 -8.91 14.37 3.00
CA VAL A 201 -8.74 15.44 3.98
C VAL A 201 -7.95 14.87 5.16
N ARG A 202 -6.94 15.60 5.62
CA ARG A 202 -6.12 15.26 6.80
C ARG A 202 -6.07 16.47 7.71
N GLU A 203 -6.38 16.28 8.99
CA GLU A 203 -6.37 17.38 9.97
C GLU A 203 -7.20 18.59 9.51
N GLY A 204 -8.37 18.33 8.91
CA GLY A 204 -9.25 19.36 8.35
C GLY A 204 -8.78 20.00 7.04
N LYS A 205 -7.57 19.68 6.56
CA LYS A 205 -7.00 20.23 5.33
C LYS A 205 -7.21 19.29 4.16
N TYR A 206 -7.77 19.83 3.07
CA TYR A 206 -7.83 19.13 1.79
C TYR A 206 -6.42 18.86 1.26
N ILE A 207 -6.15 17.60 0.92
CA ILE A 207 -4.85 17.15 0.40
C ILE A 207 -4.95 16.91 -1.11
N GLU A 208 -5.85 16.01 -1.51
CA GLU A 208 -6.04 15.64 -2.91
C GLU A 208 -7.43 15.01 -3.12
N THR A 209 -7.88 14.95 -4.38
CA THR A 209 -9.05 14.16 -4.77
C THR A 209 -8.57 12.81 -5.29
N ALA A 210 -8.95 11.74 -4.60
CA ALA A 210 -8.68 10.38 -5.02
C ALA A 210 -9.71 9.90 -6.04
N TYR A 211 -9.24 9.15 -7.04
CA TYR A 211 -10.08 8.36 -7.95
C TYR A 211 -9.71 6.90 -7.73
N TYR A 212 -10.57 6.16 -7.03
CA TYR A 212 -10.22 4.85 -6.49
C TYR A 212 -11.33 3.83 -6.75
N MET A 213 -10.95 2.61 -7.08
CA MET A 213 -11.87 1.48 -7.27
C MET A 213 -11.90 0.67 -5.97
N SER A 214 -13.08 0.54 -5.38
CA SER A 214 -13.32 -0.35 -4.24
C SER A 214 -13.75 -1.73 -4.71
N THR A 215 -13.84 -2.69 -3.78
CA THR A 215 -14.34 -4.05 -4.02
C THR A 215 -15.87 -4.10 -4.09
N HIS A 216 -16.46 -3.30 -4.97
CA HIS A 216 -17.92 -3.28 -5.17
C HIS A 216 -18.42 -4.65 -5.67
N PRO A 217 -19.65 -5.07 -5.29
CA PRO A 217 -20.27 -6.25 -5.87
C PRO A 217 -20.27 -6.18 -7.40
N GLY A 218 -19.90 -7.28 -8.06
CA GLY A 218 -19.76 -7.38 -9.52
C GLY A 218 -18.41 -6.95 -10.09
N LEU A 219 -17.55 -6.26 -9.34
CA LEU A 219 -16.15 -6.03 -9.73
C LEU A 219 -15.22 -7.18 -9.31
N VAL A 220 -15.59 -7.91 -8.26
CA VAL A 220 -14.85 -9.08 -7.78
C VAL A 220 -15.22 -10.30 -8.61
N THR A 221 -14.53 -10.51 -9.73
CA THR A 221 -14.71 -11.65 -10.63
C THR A 221 -13.44 -12.49 -10.72
N PRO A 222 -13.51 -13.78 -11.10
CA PRO A 222 -12.32 -14.62 -11.26
C PRO A 222 -11.28 -14.03 -12.22
N GLU A 223 -11.72 -13.41 -13.31
CA GLU A 223 -10.84 -12.76 -14.30
C GLU A 223 -10.08 -11.57 -13.67
N VAL A 224 -10.79 -10.68 -12.96
CA VAL A 224 -10.19 -9.52 -12.28
C VAL A 224 -9.23 -9.97 -11.18
N VAL A 225 -9.62 -10.96 -10.38
CA VAL A 225 -8.78 -11.53 -9.32
C VAL A 225 -7.48 -12.10 -9.90
N ASN A 226 -7.55 -12.84 -11.01
CA ASN A 226 -6.36 -13.38 -11.66
C ASN A 226 -5.47 -12.28 -12.24
N ALA A 227 -6.04 -11.24 -12.85
CA ALA A 227 -5.27 -10.07 -13.29
C ALA A 227 -4.51 -9.40 -12.12
N GLY A 228 -5.12 -9.36 -10.93
CA GLY A 228 -4.50 -8.85 -9.72
C GLY A 228 -3.31 -9.68 -9.23
N LYS A 229 -3.44 -11.01 -9.26
CA LYS A 229 -2.32 -11.92 -8.96
C LYS A 229 -1.15 -11.70 -9.91
N TYR A 230 -1.44 -11.62 -11.22
CA TYR A 230 -0.41 -11.32 -12.22
C TYR A 230 0.24 -9.96 -12.01
N TYR A 231 -0.53 -8.94 -11.63
CA TYR A 231 0.02 -7.62 -11.33
C TYR A 231 1.07 -7.70 -10.20
N VAL A 232 0.71 -8.30 -9.05
CA VAL A 232 1.64 -8.45 -7.90
C VAL A 232 2.89 -9.24 -8.32
N ARG A 233 2.70 -10.39 -8.98
CA ARG A 233 3.78 -11.23 -9.51
C ARG A 233 4.74 -10.42 -10.38
N ASN A 234 4.21 -9.66 -11.33
CA ASN A 234 4.98 -8.87 -12.29
C ASN A 234 5.74 -7.72 -11.62
N VAL A 235 5.12 -7.02 -10.66
CA VAL A 235 5.81 -5.97 -9.89
C VAL A 235 7.03 -6.53 -9.16
N ILE A 236 6.87 -7.69 -8.50
CA ILE A 236 7.98 -8.37 -7.82
C ILE A 236 9.06 -8.79 -8.83
N GLU A 237 8.68 -9.35 -9.98
CA GLU A 237 9.65 -9.72 -11.02
C GLU A 237 10.41 -8.53 -11.61
N ILE A 238 9.73 -7.42 -11.87
CA ILE A 238 10.37 -6.18 -12.35
C ILE A 238 11.37 -5.68 -11.29
N ALA A 239 10.98 -5.68 -10.01
CA ALA A 239 11.87 -5.30 -8.92
C ALA A 239 13.10 -6.21 -8.83
N ARG A 240 12.92 -7.54 -8.92
CA ARG A 240 14.03 -8.51 -8.97
C ARG A 240 14.95 -8.27 -10.16
N GLY A 241 14.40 -8.04 -11.35
CA GLY A 241 15.16 -7.74 -12.57
C GLY A 241 16.06 -6.52 -12.38
N LYS A 242 15.49 -5.42 -11.87
CA LYS A 242 16.26 -4.19 -11.57
C LYS A 242 17.36 -4.40 -10.53
N LEU A 243 17.13 -5.25 -9.52
CA LEU A 243 18.16 -5.59 -8.54
C LEU A 243 19.26 -6.46 -9.16
N ARG A 244 18.90 -7.40 -10.04
CA ARG A 244 19.85 -8.24 -10.77
C ARG A 244 20.77 -7.43 -11.68
N GLU A 245 20.25 -6.39 -12.35
CA GLU A 245 21.05 -5.43 -13.13
C GLU A 245 22.11 -4.71 -12.28
N LYS A 246 21.94 -4.66 -10.96
CA LYS A 246 22.92 -4.13 -10.00
C LYS A 246 23.80 -5.21 -9.35
N GLY A 247 23.77 -6.43 -9.88
CA GLY A 247 24.52 -7.56 -9.33
C GLY A 247 23.92 -8.13 -8.04
N ILE A 248 22.71 -7.73 -7.66
CA ILE A 248 22.04 -8.21 -6.45
C ILE A 248 21.08 -9.35 -6.81
N PHE A 249 21.41 -10.55 -6.35
CA PHE A 249 20.57 -11.71 -6.55
C PHE A 249 19.56 -11.88 -5.41
N ILE A 250 18.28 -12.04 -5.77
CA ILE A 250 17.20 -12.36 -4.84
C ILE A 250 16.75 -13.79 -5.09
N GLN A 251 16.83 -14.62 -4.05
CA GLN A 251 16.45 -16.03 -4.09
C GLN A 251 14.98 -16.17 -4.56
N PRO A 252 14.69 -17.12 -5.46
CA PRO A 252 13.33 -17.33 -5.99
C PRO A 252 12.29 -17.50 -4.88
N LYS A 253 12.62 -18.30 -3.86
CA LYS A 253 11.76 -18.55 -2.70
C LYS A 253 11.54 -17.31 -1.81
N VAL A 254 12.54 -16.44 -1.66
CA VAL A 254 12.38 -15.14 -0.96
C VAL A 254 11.37 -14.26 -1.68
N ALA A 255 11.40 -14.26 -3.02
CA ALA A 255 10.44 -13.50 -3.82
C ALA A 255 9.03 -14.09 -3.79
N ASP A 256 8.89 -15.42 -3.76
CA ASP A 256 7.59 -16.09 -3.54
C ASP A 256 6.97 -15.68 -2.19
N ILE A 257 7.76 -15.68 -1.13
CA ILE A 257 7.30 -15.23 0.19
C ILE A 257 6.93 -13.73 0.13
N ALA A 258 7.75 -12.89 -0.51
CA ALA A 258 7.47 -11.45 -0.64
C ALA A 258 6.15 -11.17 -1.38
N GLU A 259 5.85 -11.92 -2.44
CA GLU A 259 4.58 -11.85 -3.15
C GLU A 259 3.39 -12.18 -2.25
N ARG A 260 3.52 -13.18 -1.37
CA ARG A 260 2.47 -13.48 -0.37
C ARG A 260 2.31 -12.38 0.64
N LEU A 261 3.42 -11.91 1.19
CA LEU A 261 3.38 -10.86 2.20
C LEU A 261 2.71 -9.60 1.66
N ALA A 262 2.95 -9.23 0.41
CA ALA A 262 2.27 -8.10 -0.24
C ALA A 262 0.73 -8.20 -0.23
N ALA A 263 0.15 -9.41 -0.15
CA ALA A 263 -1.28 -9.61 0.05
C ALA A 263 -1.65 -9.71 1.53
N VAL A 264 -0.87 -10.45 2.33
CA VAL A 264 -1.09 -10.65 3.77
C VAL A 264 -1.15 -9.31 4.52
N GLU A 265 -0.30 -8.34 4.15
CA GLU A 265 -0.26 -7.00 4.75
C GLU A 265 -1.60 -6.23 4.69
N HIS A 266 -2.51 -6.61 3.78
CA HIS A 266 -3.79 -5.94 3.58
C HIS A 266 -4.99 -6.79 3.99
N VAL A 267 -4.75 -7.91 4.67
CA VAL A 267 -5.81 -8.73 5.26
C VAL A 267 -6.22 -8.13 6.60
N ASP A 268 -7.48 -7.72 6.69
CA ASP A 268 -8.04 -7.25 7.96
C ASP A 268 -8.20 -8.43 8.95
N HIS A 269 -7.67 -8.27 10.16
CA HIS A 269 -7.68 -9.31 11.19
C HIS A 269 -9.07 -9.68 11.69
N GLN A 270 -10.03 -8.74 11.68
CA GLN A 270 -11.39 -9.04 12.11
C GLN A 270 -12.10 -9.83 11.02
N ARG A 271 -12.03 -9.37 9.76
CA ARG A 271 -12.55 -10.10 8.60
C ARG A 271 -11.99 -11.51 8.54
N PHE A 272 -10.69 -11.68 8.76
CA PHE A 272 -10.05 -13.00 8.77
C PHE A 272 -10.65 -13.95 9.82
N ARG A 273 -11.17 -13.44 10.94
CA ARG A 273 -11.81 -14.29 11.95
C ARG A 273 -13.26 -14.62 11.67
N THR A 274 -13.96 -13.77 10.90
CA THR A 274 -15.42 -13.81 10.79
C THR A 274 -15.93 -14.10 9.39
N GLU A 275 -15.10 -13.96 8.37
CA GLU A 275 -15.47 -14.15 6.97
C GLU A 275 -14.78 -15.37 6.36
N TYR A 276 -15.37 -15.89 5.26
CA TYR A 276 -14.73 -16.91 4.45
C TYR A 276 -13.46 -16.35 3.78
N HIS A 277 -12.29 -16.90 4.12
CA HIS A 277 -10.99 -16.30 3.77
C HIS A 277 -10.77 -16.04 2.27
N PRO A 278 -11.18 -16.93 1.33
CA PRO A 278 -11.07 -16.66 -0.10
C PRO A 278 -11.70 -15.35 -0.55
N ASN A 279 -12.81 -14.91 0.06
CA ASN A 279 -13.43 -13.63 -0.27
C ASN A 279 -12.50 -12.45 0.05
N ILE A 280 -11.75 -12.53 1.15
CA ILE A 280 -10.80 -11.50 1.56
C ILE A 280 -9.62 -11.44 0.57
N TYR A 281 -9.10 -12.58 0.13
CA TYR A 281 -8.02 -12.61 -0.85
C TYR A 281 -8.48 -12.11 -2.22
N ASN A 282 -9.69 -12.49 -2.64
CA ASN A 282 -10.29 -12.00 -3.88
C ASN A 282 -10.46 -10.47 -3.87
N ASP A 283 -10.88 -9.90 -2.73
CA ASP A 283 -10.91 -8.45 -2.53
C ASP A 283 -9.53 -7.81 -2.73
N VAL A 284 -8.50 -8.32 -2.05
CA VAL A 284 -7.12 -7.80 -2.13
C VAL A 284 -6.61 -7.81 -3.56
N TYR A 285 -6.72 -8.94 -4.27
CA TYR A 285 -6.26 -9.02 -5.66
C TYR A 285 -7.11 -8.20 -6.62
N THR A 286 -8.42 -8.07 -6.37
CA THR A 286 -9.27 -7.15 -7.15
C THR A 286 -8.78 -5.71 -7.06
N LEU A 287 -8.36 -5.27 -5.87
CA LEU A 287 -7.80 -3.93 -5.67
C LEU A 287 -6.48 -3.76 -6.42
N PHE A 288 -5.61 -4.77 -6.45
CA PHE A 288 -4.39 -4.75 -7.26
C PHE A 288 -4.70 -4.65 -8.76
N ALA A 289 -5.66 -5.42 -9.26
CA ALA A 289 -6.02 -5.44 -10.67
C ALA A 289 -6.59 -4.10 -11.17
N LEU A 290 -7.49 -3.51 -10.39
CA LEU A 290 -8.19 -2.32 -10.82
C LEU A 290 -7.35 -1.06 -10.60
N ASN A 291 -6.74 -0.90 -9.42
CA ASN A 291 -6.01 0.31 -9.05
C ASN A 291 -4.53 0.31 -9.47
N GLU A 292 -3.95 -0.86 -9.75
CA GLU A 292 -2.55 -1.02 -10.21
C GLU A 292 -1.57 -0.20 -9.35
N GLY A 293 -0.78 0.70 -9.93
CA GLY A 293 0.19 1.52 -9.18
C GLY A 293 -0.42 2.48 -8.16
N GLN A 294 -1.74 2.56 -8.06
CA GLN A 294 -2.45 3.33 -7.03
C GLN A 294 -2.97 2.46 -5.88
N THR A 295 -2.93 1.13 -5.98
CA THR A 295 -3.44 0.25 -4.92
C THR A 295 -2.72 0.53 -3.60
N TYR A 296 -3.52 0.72 -2.53
CA TYR A 296 -3.04 1.00 -1.18
C TYR A 296 -2.21 2.29 -1.03
N ARG A 297 -2.29 3.22 -1.99
CA ARG A 297 -1.66 4.56 -1.94
C ARG A 297 -1.94 5.33 -0.65
N TYR A 298 -3.10 5.08 -0.05
CA TYR A 298 -3.62 5.75 1.14
C TYR A 298 -3.55 4.89 2.40
N SER A 299 -3.10 3.63 2.29
CA SER A 299 -2.95 2.73 3.43
C SER A 299 -1.71 3.12 4.24
N VAL A 300 -1.94 3.58 5.47
CA VAL A 300 -0.90 3.93 6.43
C VAL A 300 -1.22 3.33 7.78
N SER A 301 -0.30 2.57 8.37
CA SER A 301 -0.45 2.03 9.73
C SER A 301 -0.13 3.08 10.80
N SER A 302 -0.45 2.80 12.06
CA SER A 302 -0.08 3.67 13.19
C SER A 302 1.44 3.82 13.34
N ALA A 303 2.23 2.81 12.94
CA ALA A 303 3.69 2.87 12.88
C ALA A 303 4.23 3.59 11.63
N GLY A 304 3.35 4.13 10.78
CA GLY A 304 3.71 4.79 9.53
C GLY A 304 4.06 3.84 8.38
N ALA A 305 3.78 2.53 8.52
CA ALA A 305 3.93 1.59 7.41
C ALA A 305 3.04 2.01 6.24
N GLY A 306 3.56 1.99 5.00
CA GLY A 306 2.85 2.56 3.87
C GLY A 306 2.80 1.67 2.62
N GLY A 307 1.75 1.86 1.82
CA GLY A 307 1.67 1.31 0.45
C GLY A 307 1.52 -0.21 0.38
N MET A 308 1.89 -0.77 -0.79
CA MET A 308 1.72 -2.19 -1.13
C MET A 308 2.38 -3.14 -0.13
N VAL A 309 3.58 -2.80 0.37
CA VAL A 309 4.40 -3.73 1.17
C VAL A 309 4.37 -3.41 2.67
N GLN A 310 3.66 -2.36 3.09
CA GLN A 310 3.57 -1.90 4.49
C GLN A 310 4.95 -1.84 5.19
N MET A 311 5.98 -1.35 4.51
CA MET A 311 7.28 -1.13 5.14
C MET A 311 7.25 0.17 5.94
N ILE A 312 7.85 0.18 7.14
CA ILE A 312 7.94 1.38 7.99
C ILE A 312 9.12 2.30 7.57
N PRO A 313 9.06 3.61 7.90
CA PRO A 313 10.08 4.58 7.45
C PRO A 313 11.51 4.26 7.92
N SER A 314 11.67 3.76 9.15
CA SER A 314 12.98 3.41 9.71
C SER A 314 13.64 2.25 8.96
N THR A 315 12.87 1.19 8.66
CA THR A 315 13.33 0.05 7.87
C THR A 315 13.71 0.48 6.46
N TYR A 316 12.89 1.30 5.81
CA TYR A 316 13.20 1.81 4.47
C TYR A 316 14.51 2.62 4.46
N ARG A 317 14.73 3.49 5.45
CA ARG A 317 15.98 4.24 5.59
C ARG A 317 17.18 3.33 5.80
N MET A 318 17.03 2.30 6.64
CA MET A 318 18.07 1.29 6.87
C MET A 318 18.44 0.57 5.57
N VAL A 319 17.45 0.08 4.82
CA VAL A 319 17.67 -0.59 3.52
C VAL A 319 18.39 0.35 2.56
N ARG A 320 17.97 1.61 2.44
CA ARG A 320 18.66 2.61 1.60
C ARG A 320 20.13 2.80 2.00
N SER A 321 20.41 2.82 3.30
CA SER A 321 21.78 2.96 3.81
C SER A 321 22.63 1.73 3.55
N GLN A 322 22.05 0.53 3.60
CA GLN A 322 22.75 -0.74 3.35
C GLN A 322 23.02 -0.97 1.85
N TYR A 323 22.17 -0.41 0.98
CA TYR A 323 22.25 -0.59 -0.47
C TYR A 323 22.35 0.76 -1.20
N PRO A 324 23.41 1.57 -0.98
CA PRO A 324 23.53 2.91 -1.55
C PRO A 324 23.59 2.93 -3.08
N ASN A 325 24.00 1.82 -3.70
CA ASN A 325 24.08 1.67 -5.17
C ASN A 325 22.74 1.32 -5.83
N VAL A 326 21.68 1.05 -5.03
CA VAL A 326 20.33 0.87 -5.54
C VAL A 326 19.60 2.21 -5.44
N PRO A 327 19.13 2.79 -6.56
CA PRO A 327 18.53 4.12 -6.58
C PRO A 327 17.08 4.11 -6.04
N LEU A 328 16.91 3.72 -4.78
CA LEU A 328 15.64 3.79 -4.07
C LEU A 328 15.26 5.26 -3.83
N MET A 329 13.98 5.58 -4.05
CA MET A 329 13.44 6.93 -3.90
C MET A 329 13.76 7.53 -2.52
N PRO A 330 14.24 8.78 -2.45
CA PRO A 330 14.63 9.38 -1.18
C PRO A 330 13.45 9.68 -0.27
N ASP A 331 12.34 10.15 -0.86
CA ASP A 331 11.09 10.35 -0.14
C ASP A 331 10.42 9.00 0.13
N PHE A 332 10.11 8.74 1.40
CA PHE A 332 9.51 7.48 1.82
C PHE A 332 8.09 7.32 1.29
N VAL A 333 7.30 8.39 1.27
CA VAL A 333 5.88 8.33 0.87
C VAL A 333 5.77 8.06 -0.62
N GLU A 334 6.52 8.77 -1.46
CA GLU A 334 6.65 8.50 -2.89
C GLU A 334 7.22 7.10 -3.14
N GLY A 335 8.26 6.72 -2.39
CA GLY A 335 8.89 5.40 -2.49
C GLY A 335 7.96 4.24 -2.20
N MET A 336 7.09 4.35 -1.19
CA MET A 336 6.09 3.32 -0.86
C MET A 336 4.87 3.34 -1.78
N ARG A 337 4.57 4.49 -2.40
CA ARG A 337 3.53 4.62 -3.42
C ARG A 337 3.97 4.07 -4.78
N ASN A 338 5.26 4.08 -5.08
CA ASN A 338 5.81 3.40 -6.25
C ASN A 338 6.02 1.91 -5.95
N HIS A 339 5.13 1.06 -6.45
CA HIS A 339 5.14 -0.37 -6.14
C HIS A 339 6.46 -1.07 -6.49
N VAL A 340 7.08 -0.73 -7.63
CA VAL A 340 8.38 -1.33 -8.01
C VAL A 340 9.48 -0.92 -7.03
N ASN A 341 9.55 0.36 -6.64
CA ASN A 341 10.49 0.83 -5.64
C ASN A 341 10.25 0.16 -4.27
N ALA A 342 8.99 0.11 -3.83
CA ALA A 342 8.59 -0.53 -2.58
C ALA A 342 8.99 -2.02 -2.57
N SER A 343 8.74 -2.73 -3.67
CA SER A 343 9.14 -4.12 -3.85
C SER A 343 10.66 -4.29 -3.90
N GLN A 344 11.43 -3.40 -4.51
CA GLN A 344 12.90 -3.45 -4.44
C GLN A 344 13.37 -3.35 -2.99
N ALA A 345 12.84 -2.41 -2.21
CA ALA A 345 13.18 -2.27 -0.80
C ALA A 345 12.77 -3.49 0.04
N MET A 346 11.58 -4.02 -0.19
CA MET A 346 11.08 -5.24 0.46
C MET A 346 11.99 -6.45 0.17
N LEU A 347 12.35 -6.68 -1.10
CA LEU A 347 13.20 -7.82 -1.49
C LEU A 347 14.61 -7.70 -0.91
N LEU A 348 15.19 -6.50 -0.91
CA LEU A 348 16.49 -6.24 -0.28
C LEU A 348 16.45 -6.55 1.22
N TYR A 349 15.42 -6.03 1.92
CA TYR A 349 15.22 -6.30 3.35
C TYR A 349 15.06 -7.80 3.62
N MET A 350 14.18 -8.47 2.87
CA MET A 350 13.86 -9.88 3.07
C MET A 350 15.04 -10.80 2.74
N GLN A 351 15.78 -10.53 1.66
CA GLN A 351 16.98 -11.31 1.33
C GLN A 351 18.07 -11.13 2.38
N SER A 352 18.33 -9.89 2.83
CA SER A 352 19.30 -9.62 3.89
C SER A 352 18.89 -10.29 5.20
N THR A 353 17.61 -10.22 5.54
CA THR A 353 17.05 -10.84 6.74
C THR A 353 17.18 -12.35 6.68
N TRP A 354 16.88 -12.96 5.53
CA TRP A 354 17.03 -14.40 5.35
C TRP A 354 18.49 -14.85 5.48
N ASN A 355 19.44 -14.12 4.88
CA ASN A 355 20.86 -14.40 4.99
C ASN A 355 21.35 -14.34 6.46
N ASP A 356 20.90 -13.34 7.22
CA ASP A 356 21.21 -13.26 8.66
C ASP A 356 20.56 -14.42 9.42
N LEU A 357 19.26 -14.68 9.23
CA LEU A 357 18.56 -15.74 9.94
C LEU A 357 19.20 -17.11 9.72
N ILE A 358 19.51 -17.48 8.48
CA ILE A 358 20.05 -18.81 8.18
C ILE A 358 21.47 -19.02 8.73
N SER A 359 22.25 -17.96 8.92
CA SER A 359 23.56 -18.04 9.56
C SER A 359 23.50 -18.37 11.06
N ARG A 360 22.33 -18.28 11.69
CA ARG A 360 22.17 -18.54 13.12
C ARG A 360 21.98 -20.03 13.39
N PRO A 361 22.77 -20.65 14.29
CA PRO A 361 22.67 -22.09 14.55
C PRO A 361 21.27 -22.56 14.97
N ALA A 362 20.57 -21.76 15.79
CA ALA A 362 19.20 -22.05 16.20
C ALA A 362 18.23 -22.18 15.02
N VAL A 363 18.34 -21.27 14.04
CA VAL A 363 17.47 -21.24 12.86
C VAL A 363 17.84 -22.36 11.91
N SER A 364 19.14 -22.55 11.63
CA SER A 364 19.61 -23.64 10.78
C SER A 364 19.19 -25.00 11.34
N ASN A 365 19.34 -25.22 12.65
CA ASN A 365 18.89 -26.45 13.29
C ASN A 365 17.36 -26.60 13.23
N ALA A 366 16.62 -25.50 13.41
CA ALA A 366 15.16 -25.52 13.34
C ALA A 366 14.62 -25.97 11.97
N LEU A 367 15.30 -25.57 10.90
CA LEU A 367 15.00 -25.98 9.54
C LEU A 367 15.36 -27.46 9.32
N LEU A 368 16.56 -27.89 9.75
CA LEU A 368 17.02 -29.28 9.61
C LEU A 368 16.12 -30.28 10.35
N THR A 369 15.59 -29.87 11.51
CA THR A 369 14.71 -30.68 12.36
C THR A 369 13.23 -30.49 12.05
N ASN A 370 12.88 -29.69 11.03
CA ASN A 370 11.52 -29.39 10.60
C ASN A 370 10.61 -28.80 11.71
N ILE A 371 11.17 -28.13 12.73
CA ILE A 371 10.37 -27.41 13.73
C ILE A 371 9.95 -26.00 13.26
N ALA A 372 10.53 -25.52 12.17
CA ALA A 372 10.14 -24.29 11.48
C ALA A 372 10.41 -24.40 9.98
N THR A 373 9.63 -23.69 9.16
CA THR A 373 9.90 -23.53 7.72
C THR A 373 10.52 -22.16 7.41
N GLN A 374 11.15 -22.01 6.24
CA GLN A 374 11.65 -20.71 5.78
C GLN A 374 10.53 -19.67 5.71
N GLU A 375 9.37 -20.08 5.21
CA GLU A 375 8.16 -19.28 5.07
C GLU A 375 7.71 -18.73 6.43
N GLN A 376 7.59 -19.60 7.45
CA GLN A 376 7.21 -19.19 8.80
C GLN A 376 8.20 -18.22 9.41
N LEU A 377 9.50 -18.49 9.27
CA LEU A 377 10.55 -17.64 9.84
C LEU A 377 10.61 -16.28 9.15
N MET A 378 10.48 -16.24 7.83
CA MET A 378 10.48 -14.99 7.07
C MET A 378 9.20 -14.18 7.30
N ALA A 379 8.03 -14.81 7.31
CA ALA A 379 6.77 -14.12 7.61
C ALA A 379 6.77 -13.56 9.05
N ALA A 380 7.19 -14.37 10.03
CA ALA A 380 7.32 -13.91 11.42
C ALA A 380 8.36 -12.80 11.56
N GLY A 381 9.49 -12.91 10.86
CA GLY A 381 10.57 -11.92 10.86
C GLY A 381 10.21 -10.63 10.13
N TYR A 382 9.28 -10.67 9.17
CA TYR A 382 8.80 -9.48 8.48
C TYR A 382 7.81 -8.69 9.35
N ASN A 383 6.84 -9.37 9.95
CA ASN A 383 5.85 -8.75 10.82
C ASN A 383 6.41 -8.34 12.19
N SER A 384 7.45 -9.02 12.68
CA SER A 384 8.06 -8.74 13.97
C SER A 384 9.56 -8.41 13.84
N ASN A 385 10.31 -8.52 14.93
CA ASN A 385 11.76 -8.30 14.88
C ASN A 385 12.49 -9.63 14.60
N PRO A 386 13.13 -9.80 13.41
CA PRO A 386 13.78 -11.05 13.04
C PRO A 386 14.91 -11.43 14.02
N ALA A 387 15.54 -10.44 14.67
CA ALA A 387 16.60 -10.69 15.63
C ALA A 387 16.15 -11.49 16.86
N ARG A 388 14.84 -11.50 17.17
CA ARG A 388 14.28 -12.23 18.32
C ARG A 388 13.96 -13.70 18.02
N LEU A 389 13.87 -14.09 16.74
CA LEU A 389 13.40 -15.43 16.35
C LEU A 389 14.24 -16.56 16.92
N SER A 390 15.57 -16.45 16.87
CA SER A 390 16.47 -17.46 17.45
C SER A 390 16.23 -17.67 18.95
N GLY A 391 15.92 -16.60 19.67
CA GLY A 391 15.59 -16.68 21.10
C GLY A 391 14.26 -17.42 21.35
N TYR A 392 13.25 -17.20 20.50
CA TYR A 392 12.00 -17.95 20.58
C TYR A 392 12.20 -19.43 20.27
N ILE A 393 12.99 -19.74 19.23
CA ILE A 393 13.30 -21.12 18.82
C ILE A 393 14.05 -21.85 19.94
N ASN A 394 15.11 -21.27 20.49
CA ASN A 394 15.90 -21.90 21.55
C ASN A 394 15.08 -22.22 22.80
N ARG A 395 14.13 -21.35 23.17
CA ARG A 395 13.30 -21.55 24.36
C ARG A 395 12.10 -22.46 24.12
N GLY A 396 11.52 -22.41 22.93
CA GLY A 396 10.26 -23.08 22.63
C GLY A 396 10.39 -24.39 21.87
N GLY A 397 11.54 -24.66 21.22
CA GLY A 397 11.71 -25.80 20.33
C GLY A 397 10.58 -25.85 19.29
N GLY A 398 9.91 -27.00 19.15
CA GLY A 398 8.72 -27.16 18.29
C GLY A 398 7.55 -26.24 18.61
N ASN A 399 7.50 -25.68 19.82
CA ASN A 399 6.45 -24.76 20.29
C ASN A 399 6.88 -23.28 20.24
N TRP A 400 7.94 -22.92 19.52
CA TRP A 400 8.47 -21.55 19.50
C TRP A 400 7.45 -20.48 19.10
N THR A 401 6.49 -20.84 18.23
CA THR A 401 5.39 -19.96 17.82
C THR A 401 4.49 -19.57 18.99
N ASN A 402 4.48 -20.30 20.10
CA ASN A 402 3.75 -19.89 21.31
C ASN A 402 4.39 -18.68 22.00
N LEU A 403 5.67 -18.40 21.75
CA LEU A 403 6.44 -17.34 22.39
C LEU A 403 6.48 -16.03 21.59
N ILE A 404 6.06 -16.05 20.32
CA ILE A 404 6.02 -14.84 19.48
C ILE A 404 4.84 -13.93 19.86
N PRO A 405 4.87 -12.62 19.49
CA PRO A 405 3.77 -11.70 19.75
C PRO A 405 2.43 -12.20 19.20
N ARG A 406 1.33 -11.88 19.88
CA ARG A 406 -0.03 -12.31 19.49
C ARG A 406 -0.38 -11.91 18.04
N GLU A 407 0.00 -10.71 17.64
CA GLU A 407 -0.20 -10.21 16.28
C GLU A 407 0.52 -11.09 15.25
N THR A 408 1.79 -11.41 15.50
CA THR A 408 2.57 -12.28 14.63
C THR A 408 2.01 -13.69 14.53
N LYS A 409 1.37 -14.22 15.60
CA LYS A 409 0.66 -15.51 15.52
C LYS A 409 -0.51 -15.44 14.53
N ILE A 410 -1.29 -14.37 14.55
CA ILE A 410 -2.40 -14.16 13.60
C ILE A 410 -1.83 -13.99 12.19
N TYR A 411 -0.75 -13.23 12.05
CA TYR A 411 -0.07 -13.03 10.77
C TYR A 411 0.37 -14.37 10.15
N LEU A 412 0.95 -15.28 10.94
CA LEU A 412 1.29 -16.63 10.47
C LEU A 412 0.05 -17.45 10.07
N GLN A 413 -1.06 -17.33 10.81
CA GLN A 413 -2.32 -17.99 10.43
C GLN A 413 -2.87 -17.47 9.10
N ILE A 414 -2.76 -16.17 8.83
CA ILE A 414 -3.15 -15.56 7.56
C ILE A 414 -2.24 -16.07 6.44
N TYR A 415 -0.93 -16.14 6.69
CA TYR A 415 0.05 -16.68 5.75
C TYR A 415 -0.25 -18.14 5.40
N ASP A 416 -0.45 -19.01 6.39
CA ASP A 416 -0.79 -20.42 6.18
C ASP A 416 -2.15 -20.58 5.47
N SER A 417 -3.06 -19.64 5.65
CA SER A 417 -4.35 -19.62 4.98
C SER A 417 -4.22 -19.21 3.51
N ILE A 418 -3.44 -18.17 3.18
CA ILE A 418 -3.29 -17.74 1.78
C ILE A 418 -2.57 -18.80 0.94
N GLU A 419 -1.61 -19.52 1.52
CA GLU A 419 -0.93 -20.64 0.85
C GLU A 419 -1.91 -21.76 0.45
N ARG A 420 -2.93 -22.03 1.28
CA ARG A 420 -3.95 -23.05 1.00
C ARG A 420 -4.97 -22.59 -0.05
N PHE A 421 -5.40 -21.34 0.01
CA PHE A 421 -6.53 -20.87 -0.81
C PHE A 421 -6.13 -20.15 -2.09
N VAL A 422 -4.88 -19.72 -2.22
CA VAL A 422 -4.38 -19.02 -3.39
C VAL A 422 -3.16 -19.74 -3.94
N PRO A 423 -3.31 -20.86 -4.66
CA PRO A 423 -2.17 -21.58 -5.23
C PRO A 423 -1.27 -20.65 -6.06
N MET A 424 0.04 -20.83 -5.94
CA MET A 424 1.05 -20.09 -6.70
C MET A 424 2.06 -21.08 -7.28
N THR A 425 2.45 -20.85 -8.52
CA THR A 425 3.56 -21.59 -9.13
C THR A 425 4.88 -21.04 -8.59
N PRO A 426 5.70 -21.87 -7.90
CA PRO A 426 6.98 -21.41 -7.36
C PRO A 426 7.89 -20.85 -8.44
N ARG A 427 8.69 -19.85 -8.09
CA ARG A 427 9.72 -19.29 -8.97
C ARG A 427 10.85 -20.31 -9.17
N THR A 428 11.27 -20.55 -10.40
CA THR A 428 12.40 -21.46 -10.71
C THR A 428 13.74 -20.74 -10.89
N LYS A 429 13.75 -19.41 -11.12
CA LYS A 429 14.94 -18.60 -11.43
C LYS A 429 14.93 -17.23 -10.76
#